data_AF-A0A947TDL0-F1
#
_entry.id   AF-A0A947TDL0-F1
#
_cell.length_a   1.000
_cell.length_b   1.000
_cell.length_c   1.000
_cell.angle_alpha   90.00
_cell.angle_beta   90.00
_cell.angle_gamma   90.00
#
_symmetry.space_group_name_H-M   'P 1'
#
loop_
_entity.id
_entity.type
_entity.pdbx_description
1 polymer ?
#
loop_
_entity_poly.entity_id
_entity_poly.type
_entity_poly.pdbx_seq_one_letter_code
_entity_poly.pdbx_strand_id
1 'polypeptide(L)'
;NNNYPIKIKSSYPVLNSNQALDNNLNGIIVHQDSVFSQNVTWTNDLPYILFSGLGDYPTVASGTVLTLELGTVIKSNRPYTSLLIEGSLIAQGATNTPIVFTSLKDDDYGGDTNNDGSDTVPEAGDWKNIKFIAGSSGELNHILFRYGSFSVLDIDKGVVVNQNNIFYEP
;
A
#
# COMPACT_ATOMS: atom_id res chain seq x y z
N ASN A 1 19.34 -17.83 -0.17
CA ASN A 1 18.10 -17.38 -0.83
C ASN A 1 17.52 -16.22 -0.04
N ASN A 2 17.94 -15.00 -0.37
CA ASN A 2 17.45 -13.76 0.23
C ASN A 2 16.21 -13.29 -0.53
N ASN A 3 15.12 -14.05 -0.42
CA ASN A 3 13.91 -13.71 -1.18
C ASN A 3 13.28 -12.41 -0.67
N TYR A 4 13.16 -12.23 0.64
CA TYR A 4 12.49 -11.08 1.26
C TYR A 4 13.09 -10.79 2.64
N PRO A 5 13.37 -9.53 3.01
CA PRO A 5 13.95 -9.18 4.31
C PRO A 5 12.92 -9.25 5.43
N ILE A 6 11.71 -8.74 5.21
CA ILE A 6 10.61 -8.77 6.19
C ILE A 6 9.32 -9.19 5.49
N LYS A 7 8.63 -10.20 6.02
CA LYS A 7 7.30 -10.62 5.58
C LYS A 7 6.34 -10.62 6.76
N ILE A 8 5.25 -9.87 6.64
CA ILE A 8 4.17 -9.84 7.63
C ILE A 8 2.95 -10.62 7.12
N LYS A 9 2.31 -11.37 8.03
CA LYS A 9 1.04 -12.07 7.79
C LYS A 9 0.18 -11.89 9.04
N SER A 10 -0.69 -10.89 9.02
CA SER A 10 -1.48 -10.48 10.19
C SER A 10 -0.63 -10.23 11.45
N SER A 11 0.58 -9.68 11.27
CA SER A 11 1.51 -9.38 12.36
C SER A 11 1.73 -7.88 12.53
N TYR A 12 2.13 -7.47 13.73
CA TYR A 12 2.21 -6.07 14.17
C TYR A 12 3.62 -5.72 14.70
N PRO A 13 4.67 -5.87 13.87
CA PRO A 13 6.02 -5.55 14.32
C PRO A 13 6.18 -4.04 14.51
N VAL A 14 7.01 -3.65 15.48
CA VAL A 14 7.53 -2.28 15.58
C VAL A 14 8.82 -2.23 14.77
N LEU A 15 8.83 -1.41 13.72
CA LEU A 15 9.96 -1.25 12.80
C LEU A 15 10.51 0.17 12.94
N ASN A 16 11.82 0.28 13.11
CA ASN A 16 12.50 1.55 13.19
C ASN A 16 13.95 1.39 12.71
N SER A 17 14.38 2.26 11.79
CA SER A 17 15.73 2.31 11.26
C SER A 17 16.16 1.00 10.59
N ASN A 18 15.25 0.39 9.83
CA ASN A 18 15.54 -0.85 9.09
C ASN A 18 16.12 -0.57 7.71
N GLN A 19 16.90 -1.53 7.20
CA GLN A 19 17.42 -1.51 5.84
C GLN A 19 17.06 -2.81 5.13
N ALA A 20 16.49 -2.68 3.95
CA ALA A 20 16.18 -3.77 3.05
C ALA A 20 17.01 -3.57 1.78
N LEU A 21 18.22 -4.13 1.73
CA LEU A 21 19.15 -4.02 0.60
C LEU A 21 19.58 -5.42 0.15
N ASP A 22 19.86 -5.57 -1.15
CA ASP A 22 20.35 -6.80 -1.78
C ASP A 22 19.45 -8.04 -1.54
N ASN A 23 18.14 -7.83 -1.57
CA ASN A 23 17.13 -8.89 -1.58
C ASN A 23 16.40 -8.93 -2.93
N ASN A 24 15.71 -10.03 -3.24
CA ASN A 24 14.85 -10.04 -4.43
C ASN A 24 13.72 -9.00 -4.33
N LEU A 25 13.27 -8.67 -3.12
CA LEU A 25 12.43 -7.50 -2.88
C LEU A 25 12.92 -6.70 -1.67
N ASN A 26 13.02 -5.38 -1.84
CA ASN A 26 13.55 -4.48 -0.83
C ASN A 26 12.43 -3.72 -0.09
N GLY A 27 11.68 -4.41 0.76
CA GLY A 27 10.61 -3.80 1.56
C GLY A 27 9.92 -4.75 2.54
N ILE A 28 8.82 -4.28 3.14
CA ILE A 28 7.97 -5.08 4.03
C ILE A 28 6.91 -5.77 3.18
N ILE A 29 7.02 -7.08 3.00
CA ILE A 29 6.04 -7.85 2.24
C ILE A 29 4.79 -8.04 3.10
N VAL A 30 3.66 -7.51 2.63
CA VAL A 30 2.34 -7.76 3.22
C VAL A 30 1.71 -8.95 2.51
N HIS A 31 1.64 -10.09 3.20
CA HIS A 31 1.13 -11.33 2.60
C HIS A 31 -0.32 -11.20 2.15
N GLN A 32 -0.69 -11.85 1.04
CA GLN A 32 -2.04 -11.83 0.47
C GLN A 32 -3.13 -12.28 1.47
N ASP A 33 -2.82 -13.24 2.36
CA ASP A 33 -3.76 -13.72 3.38
C ASP A 33 -3.78 -12.84 4.67
N SER A 34 -3.18 -11.66 4.64
CA SER A 34 -3.13 -10.81 5.83
C SER A 34 -4.52 -10.26 6.14
N VAL A 35 -4.94 -10.44 7.38
CA VAL A 35 -6.14 -9.84 7.96
C VAL A 35 -5.72 -9.12 9.22
N PHE A 36 -5.67 -7.79 9.17
CA PHE A 36 -5.35 -6.95 10.31
C PHE A 36 -6.62 -6.75 11.14
N SER A 37 -6.68 -7.42 12.30
CA SER A 37 -7.80 -7.40 13.25
C SER A 37 -7.54 -6.57 14.52
N GLN A 38 -6.46 -5.78 14.51
CA GLN A 38 -6.05 -4.85 15.55
C GLN A 38 -5.54 -3.59 14.87
N ASN A 39 -5.73 -2.44 15.52
CA ASN A 39 -5.25 -1.17 15.01
C ASN A 39 -3.75 -1.26 14.73
N VAL A 40 -3.35 -0.79 13.55
CA VAL A 40 -1.97 -0.89 13.08
C VAL A 40 -1.57 0.40 12.42
N THR A 41 -0.32 0.78 12.63
CA THR A 41 0.31 1.92 11.98
C THR A 41 1.38 1.40 11.03
N TRP A 42 1.32 1.85 9.78
CA TRP A 42 2.37 1.63 8.80
C TRP A 42 3.24 2.87 8.70
N THR A 43 4.50 2.71 9.08
CA THR A 43 5.49 3.77 9.21
C THR A 43 6.14 4.12 7.88
N ASN A 44 6.91 5.21 7.80
CA ASN A 44 7.67 5.54 6.60
C ASN A 44 9.11 4.97 6.56
N ASP A 45 9.43 4.02 7.46
CA ASP A 45 10.78 3.40 7.57
C ASP A 45 11.16 2.58 6.31
N LEU A 46 10.26 1.71 5.84
CA LEU A 46 10.44 0.91 4.62
C LEU A 46 9.14 0.87 3.80
N PRO A 47 9.22 0.71 2.46
CA PRO A 47 8.03 0.52 1.63
C PRO A 47 7.26 -0.75 2.01
N TYR A 48 5.93 -0.67 2.02
CA TYR A 48 5.05 -1.83 2.17
C TYR A 48 4.70 -2.39 0.80
N ILE A 49 5.01 -3.66 0.55
CA ILE A 49 4.75 -4.33 -0.72
C ILE A 49 3.56 -5.27 -0.54
N LEU A 50 2.42 -4.87 -1.10
CA LEU A 50 1.21 -5.66 -1.12
C LEU A 50 1.37 -6.82 -2.09
N PHE A 51 1.13 -8.02 -1.59
CA PHE A 51 1.00 -9.22 -2.41
C PHE A 51 -0.46 -9.58 -2.55
N SER A 52 -0.84 -10.09 -3.72
CA SER A 52 -2.18 -10.64 -3.92
C SER A 52 -2.17 -11.94 -4.70
N GLY A 53 -3.10 -12.81 -4.31
CA GLY A 53 -3.48 -14.01 -5.03
C GLY A 53 -4.64 -13.73 -5.99
N LEU A 54 -5.11 -14.77 -6.68
CA LEU A 54 -6.35 -14.66 -7.47
C LEU A 54 -7.55 -14.64 -6.51
N GLY A 55 -7.93 -13.44 -6.06
CA GLY A 55 -9.05 -13.24 -5.13
C GLY A 55 -8.65 -13.01 -3.67
N ASP A 56 -7.37 -13.15 -3.33
CA ASP A 56 -6.85 -12.93 -1.97
C ASP A 56 -6.05 -11.63 -1.91
N TYR A 57 -6.44 -10.74 -1.01
CA TYR A 57 -5.81 -9.43 -0.84
C TYR A 57 -5.64 -9.12 0.66
N PRO A 58 -4.58 -8.40 1.06
CA PRO A 58 -4.44 -7.88 2.40
C PRO A 58 -5.69 -7.09 2.81
N THR A 59 -6.20 -7.38 4.00
CA THR A 59 -7.48 -6.86 4.49
C THR A 59 -7.30 -6.16 5.83
N VAL A 60 -7.86 -4.95 5.95
CA VAL A 60 -8.09 -4.27 7.22
C VAL A 60 -9.48 -4.65 7.70
N ALA A 61 -9.57 -5.49 8.72
CA ALA A 61 -10.82 -6.08 9.17
C ALA A 61 -11.79 -5.04 9.75
N SER A 62 -13.08 -5.37 9.79
CA SER A 62 -14.09 -4.51 10.40
C SER A 62 -13.75 -4.17 11.85
N GLY A 63 -14.08 -2.95 12.28
CA GLY A 63 -13.73 -2.42 13.61
C GLY A 63 -12.25 -2.11 13.84
N THR A 64 -11.40 -2.28 12.82
CA THR A 64 -9.96 -1.99 12.87
C THR A 64 -9.61 -0.72 12.09
N VAL A 65 -8.59 0.01 12.56
CA VAL A 65 -8.02 1.17 11.87
C VAL A 65 -6.60 0.86 11.37
N LEU A 66 -6.37 1.05 10.07
CA LEU A 66 -5.04 1.19 9.51
C LEU A 66 -4.70 2.68 9.43
N THR A 67 -3.63 3.10 10.10
CA THR A 67 -3.08 4.45 10.01
C THR A 67 -1.79 4.43 9.20
N LEU A 68 -1.68 5.30 8.21
CA LEU A 68 -0.46 5.51 7.44
C LEU A 68 0.22 6.78 7.94
N GLU A 69 1.48 6.66 8.35
CA GLU A 69 2.30 7.82 8.69
C GLU A 69 2.59 8.69 7.46
N LEU A 70 3.01 9.93 7.69
CA LEU A 70 3.36 10.81 6.56
C LEU A 70 4.55 10.24 5.79
N GLY A 71 4.48 10.29 4.45
CA GLY A 71 5.54 9.76 3.60
C GLY A 71 5.57 8.23 3.47
N THR A 72 4.60 7.49 4.02
CA THR A 72 4.51 6.04 3.80
C THR A 72 4.35 5.74 2.32
N VAL A 73 5.14 4.78 1.82
CA VAL A 73 5.09 4.28 0.45
C VAL A 73 4.52 2.87 0.44
N ILE A 74 3.48 2.67 -0.36
CA ILE A 74 2.80 1.40 -0.55
C ILE A 74 2.94 1.01 -2.02
N LYS A 75 3.55 -0.15 -2.24
CA LYS A 75 3.78 -0.73 -3.57
C LYS A 75 2.96 -1.99 -3.75
N SER A 76 2.62 -2.31 -4.99
CA SER A 76 1.86 -3.50 -5.33
C SER A 76 2.56 -4.29 -6.41
N ASN A 77 2.62 -5.62 -6.25
CA ASN A 77 3.44 -6.47 -7.12
C ASN A 77 2.74 -6.97 -8.38
N ARG A 78 1.42 -6.77 -8.52
CA ARG A 78 0.62 -7.31 -9.65
C ARG A 78 -0.61 -6.46 -10.01
N PRO A 79 -1.05 -6.47 -11.28
CA PRO A 79 -2.18 -5.69 -11.79
C PRO A 79 -3.52 -5.86 -11.07
N TYR A 80 -3.76 -7.00 -10.44
CA TYR A 80 -4.99 -7.31 -9.73
C TYR A 80 -4.90 -7.14 -8.21
N THR A 81 -3.76 -6.65 -7.70
CA THR A 81 -3.51 -6.46 -6.26
C THR A 81 -4.37 -5.31 -5.73
N SER A 82 -5.11 -5.60 -4.67
CA SER A 82 -5.88 -4.62 -3.93
C SER A 82 -5.43 -4.53 -2.47
N LEU A 83 -5.77 -3.43 -1.81
CA LEU A 83 -5.88 -3.36 -0.34
C LEU A 83 -7.37 -3.30 0.01
N LEU A 84 -7.89 -4.30 0.73
CA LEU A 84 -9.29 -4.34 1.13
C LEU A 84 -9.48 -3.67 2.48
N ILE A 85 -10.40 -2.70 2.55
CA ILE A 85 -10.77 -1.99 3.76
C ILE A 85 -12.19 -2.37 4.13
N GLU A 86 -12.33 -3.19 5.18
CA GLU A 86 -13.60 -3.48 5.85
C GLU A 86 -13.77 -2.64 7.13
N GLY A 87 -12.64 -2.17 7.69
CA GLY A 87 -12.55 -1.24 8.81
C GLY A 87 -12.37 0.20 8.34
N SER A 88 -11.32 0.87 8.82
CA SER A 88 -11.04 2.27 8.46
C SER A 88 -9.60 2.48 7.99
N LEU A 89 -9.42 3.38 7.02
CA LEU A 89 -8.10 3.84 6.57
C LEU A 89 -7.92 5.33 6.88
N ILE A 90 -6.91 5.66 7.68
CA ILE A 90 -6.50 7.05 7.94
C ILE A 90 -5.15 7.28 7.29
N ALA A 91 -5.10 8.16 6.30
CA ALA A 91 -3.90 8.51 5.55
C ALA A 91 -3.80 10.04 5.43
N GLN A 92 -2.88 10.64 6.20
CA GLN A 92 -2.73 12.10 6.31
C GLN A 92 -1.32 12.52 5.88
N GLY A 93 -1.11 12.62 4.58
CA GLY A 93 0.13 13.15 3.99
C GLY A 93 0.21 14.67 4.08
N ALA A 94 1.27 15.23 3.50
CA ALA A 94 1.44 16.67 3.32
C ALA A 94 2.05 17.00 1.94
N THR A 95 1.99 18.27 1.53
CA THR A 95 2.43 18.74 0.20
C THR A 95 3.81 18.22 -0.23
N ASN A 96 4.78 18.19 0.67
CA ASN A 96 6.16 17.77 0.37
C ASN A 96 6.49 16.34 0.82
N THR A 97 5.55 15.68 1.48
CA THR A 97 5.68 14.32 2.02
C THR A 97 4.33 13.62 1.89
N PRO A 98 3.86 13.40 0.64
CA PRO A 98 2.59 12.73 0.41
C PRO A 98 2.70 11.26 0.83
N ILE A 99 1.55 10.62 1.06
CA ILE A 99 1.49 9.16 1.12
C ILE A 99 1.32 8.66 -0.31
N VAL A 100 2.10 7.65 -0.69
CA VAL A 100 2.20 7.23 -2.09
C VAL A 100 1.75 5.78 -2.24
N PHE A 101 0.85 5.55 -3.19
CA PHE A 101 0.47 4.22 -3.66
C PHE A 101 0.92 4.05 -5.10
N THR A 102 1.77 3.06 -5.36
CA THR A 102 2.44 2.94 -6.65
C THR A 102 2.77 1.50 -7.06
N SER A 103 3.35 1.35 -8.26
CA SER A 103 3.86 0.08 -8.80
C SER A 103 5.08 -0.41 -8.00
N LEU A 104 5.29 -1.73 -7.97
CA LEU A 104 6.53 -2.32 -7.50
C LEU A 104 7.76 -1.78 -8.24
N LYS A 105 7.60 -1.47 -9.53
CA LYS A 105 8.65 -1.02 -10.45
C LYS A 105 8.94 0.49 -10.37
N ASP A 106 8.21 1.23 -9.51
CA ASP A 106 8.36 2.69 -9.42
C ASP A 106 9.53 3.08 -8.52
N ASP A 107 10.70 3.33 -9.10
CA ASP A 107 11.90 3.67 -8.34
C ASP A 107 11.88 5.08 -7.75
N ASP A 108 11.00 5.97 -8.23
CA ASP A 108 10.92 7.37 -7.76
C ASP A 108 10.48 7.46 -6.30
N TYR A 109 9.72 6.47 -5.82
CA TYR A 109 9.20 6.42 -4.46
C TYR A 109 9.55 5.11 -3.78
N GLY A 110 10.27 5.17 -2.65
CA GLY A 110 10.67 3.98 -1.89
C GLY A 110 11.84 3.19 -2.49
N GLY A 111 12.42 3.64 -3.60
CA GLY A 111 13.59 3.03 -4.25
C GLY A 111 13.28 1.74 -5.03
N ASP A 112 14.33 1.12 -5.55
CA ASP A 112 14.28 -0.13 -6.33
C ASP A 112 13.89 -1.32 -5.46
N THR A 113 12.58 -1.52 -5.33
CA THR A 113 11.99 -2.54 -4.46
C THR A 113 11.92 -3.93 -5.09
N ASN A 114 12.10 -4.03 -6.41
CA ASN A 114 12.22 -5.27 -7.18
C ASN A 114 13.66 -5.67 -7.50
N ASN A 115 14.62 -4.82 -7.12
CA ASN A 115 16.05 -5.06 -7.21
C ASN A 115 16.49 -5.41 -8.65
N ASP A 116 15.91 -4.71 -9.63
CA ASP A 116 16.24 -4.85 -11.05
C ASP A 116 16.83 -3.58 -11.68
N GLY A 117 17.21 -2.61 -10.86
CA GLY A 117 17.67 -1.31 -11.33
C GLY A 117 16.59 -0.65 -12.18
N SER A 118 16.97 -0.22 -13.38
CA SER A 118 16.03 0.40 -14.33
C SER A 118 15.51 -0.58 -15.40
N ASP A 119 15.63 -1.89 -15.18
CA ASP A 119 15.28 -2.89 -16.20
C ASP A 119 13.78 -2.98 -16.46
N THR A 120 12.97 -2.64 -15.45
CA THR A 120 11.52 -2.55 -15.58
C THR A 120 11.03 -1.11 -15.45
N VAL A 121 9.96 -0.79 -16.17
CA VAL A 121 9.34 0.53 -16.16
C VAL A 121 7.92 0.38 -15.62
N PRO A 122 7.49 1.24 -14.68
CA PRO A 122 6.14 1.19 -14.15
C PRO A 122 5.11 1.66 -15.19
N GLU A 123 3.95 1.02 -15.22
CA GLU A 123 2.88 1.29 -16.19
C GLU A 123 1.52 1.38 -15.51
N ALA A 124 0.62 2.21 -16.05
CA ALA A 124 -0.75 2.30 -15.60
C ALA A 124 -1.44 0.92 -15.63
N GLY A 125 -2.00 0.52 -14.49
CA GLY A 125 -2.60 -0.80 -14.30
C GLY A 125 -1.67 -1.84 -13.69
N ASP A 126 -0.46 -1.47 -13.27
CA ASP A 126 0.46 -2.34 -12.52
C ASP A 126 -0.12 -2.79 -11.17
N TRP A 127 -1.16 -2.12 -10.67
CA TRP A 127 -1.94 -2.54 -9.52
C TRP A 127 -3.41 -2.11 -9.63
N LYS A 128 -4.27 -2.72 -8.82
CA LYS A 128 -5.72 -2.58 -9.00
C LYS A 128 -6.25 -1.34 -8.29
N ASN A 129 -6.46 -1.43 -6.98
CA ASN A 129 -7.14 -0.39 -6.21
C ASN A 129 -7.00 -0.55 -4.69
N ILE A 130 -7.38 0.49 -3.97
CA ILE A 130 -7.80 0.41 -2.57
C ILE A 130 -9.32 0.25 -2.61
N LYS A 131 -9.80 -0.87 -2.08
CA LYS A 131 -11.21 -1.21 -2.09
C LYS A 131 -11.84 -0.98 -0.72
N PHE A 132 -12.81 -0.08 -0.66
CA PHE A 132 -13.61 0.18 0.52
C PHE A 132 -14.98 -0.50 0.36
N ILE A 133 -15.34 -1.40 1.27
CA ILE A 133 -16.63 -2.10 1.23
C ILE A 133 -17.65 -1.51 2.19
N ALA A 134 -18.92 -1.88 2.04
CA ALA A 134 -19.98 -1.48 2.95
C ALA A 134 -19.60 -1.67 4.44
N GLY A 135 -19.76 -0.62 5.25
CA GLY A 135 -19.38 -0.60 6.66
C GLY A 135 -17.97 -0.06 6.94
N SER A 136 -17.15 0.15 5.90
CA SER A 136 -15.84 0.79 6.03
C SER A 136 -15.92 2.31 6.05
N SER A 137 -14.79 2.98 6.32
CA SER A 137 -14.63 4.42 6.19
C SER A 137 -13.20 4.82 5.83
N GLY A 138 -12.99 6.06 5.39
CA GLY A 138 -11.64 6.57 5.14
C GLY A 138 -11.48 8.07 5.28
N GLU A 139 -10.28 8.48 5.66
CA GLU A 139 -9.83 9.87 5.68
C GLU A 139 -8.50 9.97 4.93
N LEU A 140 -8.56 10.50 3.72
CA LEU A 140 -7.45 10.56 2.79
C LEU A 140 -7.11 12.03 2.51
N ASN A 141 -5.87 12.43 2.84
CA ASN A 141 -5.36 13.76 2.56
C ASN A 141 -3.94 13.69 2.00
N HIS A 142 -3.65 14.43 0.93
CA HIS A 142 -2.33 14.44 0.27
C HIS A 142 -1.85 13.04 -0.10
N ILE A 143 -2.67 12.36 -0.89
CA ILE A 143 -2.36 11.03 -1.42
C ILE A 143 -1.97 11.16 -2.88
N LEU A 144 -0.85 10.53 -3.24
CA LEU A 144 -0.40 10.40 -4.62
C LEU A 144 -0.62 8.96 -5.09
N PHE A 145 -1.45 8.80 -6.10
CA PHE A 145 -1.66 7.53 -6.80
C PHE A 145 -0.87 7.53 -8.10
N ARG A 146 -0.02 6.53 -8.28
CA ARG A 146 0.82 6.34 -9.48
C ARG A 146 0.63 4.94 -10.05
N TYR A 147 0.63 4.79 -11.38
CA TYR A 147 0.62 3.50 -12.08
C TYR A 147 -0.51 2.51 -11.71
N GLY A 148 -1.58 2.99 -11.09
CA GLY A 148 -2.72 2.14 -10.72
C GLY A 148 -3.70 1.94 -11.86
N SER A 149 -4.68 1.06 -11.67
CA SER A 149 -5.76 0.87 -12.64
C SER A 149 -6.62 2.12 -12.77
N PHE A 150 -7.54 2.13 -13.74
CA PHE A 150 -8.42 3.27 -13.99
C PHE A 150 -9.23 3.73 -12.75
N SER A 151 -9.47 2.83 -11.78
CA SER A 151 -10.24 3.14 -10.57
C SER A 151 -9.47 2.73 -9.31
N VAL A 152 -8.37 3.42 -9.02
CA VAL A 152 -7.52 3.15 -7.84
C VAL A 152 -8.23 3.34 -6.49
N LEU A 153 -9.29 4.14 -6.45
CA LEU A 153 -10.22 4.19 -5.32
C LEU A 153 -11.53 3.52 -5.74
N ASP A 154 -11.79 2.33 -5.21
CA ASP A 154 -13.00 1.55 -5.44
C ASP A 154 -13.85 1.57 -4.17
N ILE A 155 -14.89 2.41 -4.17
CA ILE A 155 -15.67 2.72 -2.97
C ILE A 155 -17.10 2.23 -3.18
N ASP A 156 -17.51 1.24 -2.40
CA ASP A 156 -18.88 0.71 -2.44
C ASP A 156 -19.91 1.81 -2.12
N LYS A 157 -21.09 1.69 -2.73
CA LYS A 157 -22.19 2.64 -2.54
C LYS A 157 -22.54 2.80 -1.06
N GLY A 158 -22.55 4.05 -0.59
CA GLY A 158 -22.94 4.40 0.78
C GLY A 158 -21.76 4.41 1.77
N VAL A 159 -20.56 4.03 1.33
CA VAL A 159 -19.34 4.23 2.11
C VAL A 159 -18.92 5.69 2.07
N VAL A 160 -18.47 6.22 3.21
CA VAL A 160 -17.97 7.60 3.32
C VAL A 160 -16.45 7.57 3.38
N VAL A 161 -15.81 8.12 2.35
CA VAL A 161 -14.35 8.37 2.33
C VAL A 161 -14.14 9.86 2.10
N ASN A 162 -13.65 10.55 3.13
CA ASN A 162 -13.29 11.96 3.03
C ASN A 162 -11.98 12.08 2.25
N GLN A 163 -12.00 12.81 1.14
CA GLN A 163 -10.88 12.94 0.22
C GLN A 163 -10.49 14.41 0.06
N ASN A 164 -9.26 14.74 0.41
CA ASN A 164 -8.67 16.07 0.23
C ASN A 164 -7.32 15.92 -0.47
N ASN A 165 -7.00 16.81 -1.42
CA ASN A 165 -5.69 16.84 -2.09
C ASN A 165 -5.25 15.45 -2.61
N ILE A 166 -6.07 14.85 -3.49
CA ILE A 166 -5.76 13.58 -4.13
C ILE A 166 -5.15 13.85 -5.50
N PHE A 167 -4.01 13.23 -5.77
CA PHE A 167 -3.24 13.41 -7.00
C PHE A 167 -3.14 12.07 -7.74
N TYR A 168 -3.15 12.15 -9.07
CA TYR A 168 -2.99 11.01 -9.96
C TYR A 168 -1.89 11.35 -10.95
N GLU A 169 -0.87 10.50 -10.99
CA GLU A 169 0.22 10.59 -11.94
C GLU A 169 0.31 9.28 -12.73
N PRO A 170 0.65 9.36 -14.02
CA PRO A 170 0.76 8.19 -14.87
C PRO A 170 1.83 7.23 -14.38
#